data_AF-A0A4V1UUU3-F1
#
_entry.id   AF-A0A4V1UUU3-F1
#
_cell.length_a   1.000
_cell.length_b   1.000
_cell.length_c   1.000
_cell.angle_alpha   90.00
_cell.angle_beta   90.00
_cell.angle_gamma   90.00
#
_symmetry.space_group_name_H-M   'P 1'
#
loop_
_entity.id
_entity.type
_entity.pdbx_description
1 polymer ?
#
loop_
_entity_poly.entity_id
_entity_poly.type
_entity_poly.pdbx_seq_one_letter_code
_entity_poly.pdbx_strand_id
1 'polypeptide(L)'
;MMQLFNWRTGLAIIAIAIVSGTIFYSQFLARKIAKEERLKVEQWVEAGKLLMSDQTGASDKLAGIIISENKTIPIIVTDEKGEILDHVNLDSASVKDDPGFVAKKMKEFKSENGSVEWSNPSDSTERNIYYYGHTSLLNQVRYYPLVQLLI
;
A
#
# COMPACT_ATOMS: atom_id res chain seq x y z
N MET A 1 -28.19 40.78 -21.95
CA MET A 1 -28.29 39.38 -22.43
C MET A 1 -26.87 38.94 -22.73
N MET A 2 -26.29 38.08 -21.89
CA MET A 2 -24.84 37.86 -21.80
C MET A 2 -24.39 36.92 -22.93
N GLN A 3 -23.53 37.40 -23.83
CA GLN A 3 -22.87 36.57 -24.86
C GLN A 3 -21.86 35.64 -24.18
N LEU A 4 -22.36 34.57 -23.55
CA LEU A 4 -21.53 33.54 -22.92
C LEU A 4 -20.92 32.58 -23.95
N PHE A 5 -21.37 32.65 -25.20
CA PHE A 5 -20.98 31.74 -26.28
C PHE A 5 -19.86 32.36 -27.15
N ASN A 6 -18.70 32.56 -26.54
CA ASN A 6 -17.45 32.81 -27.26
C ASN A 6 -16.69 31.48 -27.33
N TRP A 7 -15.99 31.19 -28.42
CA TRP A 7 -15.18 29.97 -28.57
C TRP A 7 -14.22 29.72 -27.39
N ARG A 8 -13.77 30.81 -26.75
CA ARG A 8 -12.99 30.82 -25.51
C ARG A 8 -13.70 30.10 -24.36
N THR A 9 -14.99 30.33 -24.16
CA THR A 9 -15.80 29.64 -23.14
C THR A 9 -15.92 28.14 -23.44
N GLY A 10 -16.08 27.79 -24.72
CA GLY A 10 -16.12 26.38 -25.15
C GLY A 10 -14.84 25.64 -24.84
N LEU A 11 -13.67 26.23 -25.13
CA LEU A 11 -12.37 25.66 -24.77
C LEU A 11 -12.19 25.51 -23.26
N ALA A 12 -12.62 26.49 -22.47
CA ALA A 12 -12.55 26.41 -21.01
C ALA A 12 -13.40 25.25 -20.46
N ILE A 13 -14.61 25.05 -20.97
CA ILE A 13 -15.47 23.92 -20.57
C ILE A 13 -14.82 22.59 -20.91
N ILE A 14 -14.24 22.46 -22.12
CA ILE A 14 -13.54 21.23 -22.53
C ILE A 14 -12.34 20.96 -21.62
N ALA A 15 -11.54 21.97 -21.30
CA ALA A 15 -10.40 21.83 -20.39
C ALA A 15 -10.84 21.36 -18.99
N ILE A 16 -11.89 21.97 -18.44
CA ILE A 16 -12.45 21.57 -17.14
C ILE A 16 -12.99 20.13 -17.19
N ALA A 17 -13.66 19.75 -18.27
CA ALA A 17 -14.18 18.39 -18.45
C ALA A 17 -13.05 17.35 -18.51
N ILE A 18 -11.96 17.65 -19.23
CA ILE A 18 -10.78 16.78 -19.31
C ILE A 18 -10.15 16.62 -17.92
N VAL A 19 -9.87 17.72 -17.23
CA VAL A 19 -9.26 17.69 -15.89
C VAL A 19 -10.13 16.91 -14.90
N SER A 20 -11.44 17.17 -14.90
CA SER A 20 -12.40 16.48 -14.03
C SER A 20 -12.47 14.98 -14.34
N GLY A 21 -12.50 14.62 -15.62
CA GLY A 21 -12.46 13.23 -16.09
C GLY A 21 -11.17 12.52 -15.65
N THR A 22 -10.02 13.18 -15.78
CA THR A 22 -8.74 12.63 -15.33
C THR A 22 -8.71 12.41 -13.83
N ILE A 23 -9.16 13.37 -13.02
CA ILE A 23 -9.21 13.23 -11.56
C ILE A 23 -10.05 12.01 -11.17
N PHE A 24 -11.25 11.88 -11.75
CA PHE A 24 -12.14 10.76 -11.48
C PHE A 24 -11.50 9.42 -11.87
N TYR A 25 -10.91 9.35 -13.06
CA TYR A 25 -10.26 8.13 -13.56
C TYR A 25 -9.03 7.74 -12.73
N SER A 26 -8.17 8.70 -12.39
CA SER A 26 -7.00 8.50 -11.52
C SER A 26 -7.42 7.99 -10.15
N GLN A 27 -8.46 8.58 -9.55
CA GLN A 27 -8.95 8.14 -8.25
C GLN A 27 -9.54 6.72 -8.30
N PHE A 28 -10.25 6.38 -9.38
CA PHE A 28 -10.73 5.02 -9.63
C PHE A 28 -9.56 4.02 -9.75
N LEU A 29 -8.54 4.37 -10.54
CA LEU A 29 -7.37 3.51 -10.76
C LEU A 29 -6.55 3.33 -9.48
N ALA A 30 -6.35 4.40 -8.70
CA ALA A 30 -5.67 4.34 -7.40
C ALA A 30 -6.40 3.39 -6.44
N ARG A 31 -7.73 3.47 -6.36
CA ARG A 31 -8.52 2.54 -5.52
C ARG A 31 -8.40 1.09 -5.98
N LYS A 32 -8.38 0.86 -7.29
CA LYS A 32 -8.18 -0.49 -7.85
C LYS A 32 -6.82 -1.05 -7.46
N ILE A 33 -5.75 -0.26 -7.65
CA ILE A 33 -4.38 -0.64 -7.27
C ILE A 33 -4.28 -0.90 -5.77
N ALA A 34 -4.82 -0.01 -4.93
CA ALA A 34 -4.81 -0.18 -3.48
C ALA A 34 -5.49 -1.49 -3.03
N LYS A 35 -6.58 -1.90 -3.70
CA LYS A 35 -7.24 -3.19 -3.46
C LYS A 35 -6.35 -4.37 -3.85
N GLU A 36 -5.69 -4.29 -5.01
CA GLU A 36 -4.76 -5.32 -5.46
C GLU A 36 -3.52 -5.43 -4.55
N GLU A 37 -2.98 -4.30 -4.08
CA GLU A 37 -1.88 -4.25 -3.10
C GLU A 37 -2.30 -4.89 -1.78
N ARG A 38 -3.49 -4.59 -1.27
CA ARG A 38 -4.02 -5.24 -0.06
C ARG A 38 -4.08 -6.76 -0.21
N LEU A 39 -4.60 -7.26 -1.33
CA LEU A 39 -4.67 -8.71 -1.59
C LEU A 39 -3.28 -9.34 -1.62
N LYS A 40 -2.29 -8.66 -2.21
CA LYS A 40 -0.90 -9.13 -2.19
C LYS A 40 -0.31 -9.18 -0.78
N VAL A 41 -0.64 -8.20 0.07
CA VAL A 41 -0.23 -8.22 1.49
C VAL A 41 -0.89 -9.36 2.24
N GLU A 42 -2.20 -9.60 2.04
CA GLU A 42 -2.90 -10.73 2.65
C GLU A 42 -2.29 -12.07 2.22
N GLN A 43 -1.94 -12.23 0.95
CA GLN A 43 -1.22 -13.40 0.44
C GLN A 43 0.18 -13.54 1.04
N TRP A 44 0.89 -12.43 1.19
CA TRP A 44 2.22 -12.39 1.80
C TRP A 44 2.18 -12.82 3.27
N VAL A 45 1.18 -12.35 4.02
CA VAL A 45 0.94 -12.73 5.42
C VAL A 45 0.60 -14.23 5.52
N GLU A 46 -0.29 -14.74 4.67
CA GLU A 46 -0.66 -16.16 4.69
C GLU A 46 0.52 -17.06 4.28
N ALA A 47 1.35 -16.63 3.34
CA ALA A 47 2.59 -17.32 3.00
C ALA A 47 3.57 -17.35 4.18
N GLY A 48 3.75 -16.23 4.88
CA GLY A 48 4.57 -16.17 6.11
C GLY A 48 4.10 -17.16 7.16
N LYS A 49 2.78 -17.23 7.38
CA LYS A 49 2.15 -18.22 8.26
C LYS A 49 2.43 -19.66 7.84
N LEU A 50 2.32 -19.97 6.54
CA LEU A 50 2.57 -21.34 6.05
C LEU A 50 4.00 -21.79 6.38
N LEU A 51 4.99 -20.91 6.23
CA LEU A 51 6.38 -21.23 6.60
C LEU A 51 6.59 -21.50 8.10
N MET A 52 5.77 -20.88 8.96
CA MET A 52 5.89 -21.06 10.41
C MET A 52 5.08 -22.25 10.94
N SER A 53 4.01 -22.65 10.24
CA SER A 53 3.02 -23.62 10.72
C SER A 53 3.02 -24.96 9.98
N ASP A 54 3.53 -25.03 8.74
CA ASP A 54 3.58 -26.27 7.96
C ASP A 54 4.78 -27.13 8.40
N GLN A 55 4.51 -28.17 9.20
CA GLN A 55 5.53 -29.12 9.64
C GLN A 55 6.02 -30.06 8.53
N THR A 56 5.30 -30.14 7.40
CA THR A 56 5.63 -31.05 6.30
C THR A 56 6.58 -30.45 5.27
N GLY A 57 6.73 -29.12 5.27
CA GLY A 57 7.53 -28.37 4.30
C GLY A 57 7.00 -28.41 2.86
N ALA A 58 5.82 -28.99 2.63
CA ALA A 58 5.24 -29.14 1.29
C ALA A 58 4.90 -27.78 0.66
N SER A 59 4.58 -26.79 1.49
CA SER A 59 4.19 -25.45 1.07
C SER A 59 5.35 -24.45 0.98
N ASP A 60 6.54 -24.82 1.46
CA ASP A 60 7.67 -23.90 1.65
C ASP A 60 8.11 -23.22 0.37
N LYS A 61 8.15 -23.98 -0.73
CA LYS A 61 8.54 -23.44 -2.04
C LYS A 61 7.56 -22.37 -2.52
N LEU A 62 6.26 -22.60 -2.37
CA LEU A 62 5.24 -21.65 -2.80
C LEU A 62 5.23 -20.40 -1.92
N ALA A 63 5.30 -20.60 -0.60
CA ALA A 63 5.35 -19.51 0.36
C ALA A 63 6.61 -18.65 0.19
N GLY A 64 7.77 -19.28 -0.02
CA GLY A 64 9.02 -18.59 -0.32
C GLY A 64 8.97 -17.77 -1.61
N ILE A 65 8.31 -18.28 -2.66
CA ILE A 65 8.07 -17.49 -3.89
C ILE A 65 7.22 -16.26 -3.58
N ILE A 66 6.08 -16.41 -2.89
CA ILE A 66 5.19 -15.29 -2.57
C ILE A 66 5.92 -14.22 -1.75
N ILE A 67 6.69 -14.64 -0.74
CA ILE A 67 7.42 -13.71 0.13
C ILE A 67 8.53 -12.99 -0.65
N SER A 68 9.28 -13.72 -1.47
CA SER A 68 10.41 -13.17 -2.20
C SER A 68 10.00 -12.28 -3.38
N GLU A 69 8.83 -12.51 -3.99
CA GLU A 69 8.30 -11.69 -5.08
C GLU A 69 7.77 -10.33 -4.61
N ASN A 70 7.51 -10.13 -3.31
CA ASN A 70 7.20 -8.81 -2.79
C ASN A 70 8.45 -7.92 -2.77
N LYS A 71 8.67 -7.16 -3.84
CA LYS A 71 9.79 -6.21 -3.98
C LYS A 71 9.44 -4.75 -3.73
N THR A 72 8.15 -4.43 -3.62
CA THR A 72 7.69 -3.04 -3.69
C THR A 72 6.80 -2.60 -2.55
N ILE A 73 6.06 -3.53 -1.92
CA ILE A 73 5.14 -3.16 -0.83
C ILE A 73 5.94 -3.15 0.48
N PRO A 74 6.08 -1.99 1.14
CA PRO A 74 6.72 -1.91 2.43
C PRO A 74 5.80 -2.53 3.50
N ILE A 75 6.35 -3.46 4.28
CA ILE A 75 5.61 -4.19 5.32
C ILE A 75 6.41 -4.10 6.62
N ILE A 76 5.73 -3.86 7.73
CA ILE A 76 6.28 -3.92 9.09
C ILE A 76 5.49 -4.97 9.86
N VAL A 77 6.20 -5.88 10.50
CA VAL A 77 5.66 -6.97 11.30
C VAL A 77 5.83 -6.61 12.77
N THR A 78 4.75 -6.72 13.55
CA THR A 78 4.79 -6.54 15.00
C THR A 78 4.20 -7.74 15.72
N ASP A 79 4.55 -7.88 16.99
CA ASP A 79 3.90 -8.80 17.92
C ASP A 79 2.52 -8.27 18.37
N GLU A 80 1.88 -9.00 19.28
CA GLU A 80 0.58 -8.65 19.85
C GLU A 80 0.60 -7.40 20.75
N LYS A 81 1.78 -6.97 21.20
CA LYS A 81 2.00 -5.77 22.03
C LYS A 81 2.33 -4.55 21.17
N GLY A 82 2.58 -4.74 19.88
CA GLY A 82 2.97 -3.71 18.93
C GLY A 82 4.48 -3.45 18.89
N GLU A 83 5.28 -4.36 19.43
CA GLU A 83 6.74 -4.33 19.30
C GLU A 83 7.13 -4.81 17.90
N ILE A 84 8.05 -4.08 17.27
CA ILE A 84 8.48 -4.36 15.89
C ILE A 84 9.35 -5.62 15.89
N LEU A 85 8.91 -6.65 15.17
CA LEU A 85 9.63 -7.90 14.98
C LEU A 85 10.53 -7.84 13.75
N ASP A 86 9.99 -7.34 12.64
CA ASP A 86 10.72 -7.28 11.37
C ASP A 86 10.12 -6.23 10.41
N HIS A 87 10.84 -5.94 9.32
CA HIS A 87 10.39 -5.06 8.26
C HIS A 87 10.90 -5.50 6.88
N VAL A 88 10.13 -5.20 5.84
CA VAL A 88 10.39 -5.56 4.45
C VAL A 88 10.22 -4.34 3.57
N ASN A 89 11.10 -4.19 2.56
CA ASN A 89 11.09 -3.12 1.56
C ASN A 89 11.10 -1.69 2.16
N LEU A 90 11.77 -1.50 3.31
CA LEU A 90 12.13 -0.17 3.82
C LEU A 90 13.54 0.23 3.37
N ASP A 91 13.79 1.54 3.31
CA ASP A 91 15.11 2.06 2.96
C ASP A 91 16.14 1.74 4.06
N SER A 92 17.09 0.88 3.72
CA SER A 92 18.13 0.41 4.66
C SER A 92 19.06 1.52 5.17
N ALA A 93 19.23 2.60 4.41
CA ALA A 93 20.01 3.76 4.87
C ALA A 93 19.24 4.50 5.97
N SER A 94 17.99 4.86 5.70
CA SER A 94 17.10 5.51 6.68
C SER A 94 16.91 4.70 7.97
N VAL A 95 16.84 3.36 7.88
CA VAL A 95 16.72 2.48 9.06
C VAL A 95 18.00 2.50 9.91
N LYS A 96 19.18 2.61 9.29
CA LYS A 96 20.46 2.67 10.01
C LYS A 96 20.70 4.05 10.63
N ASP A 97 20.28 5.11 9.95
CA ASP A 97 20.54 6.48 10.36
C ASP A 97 19.59 6.96 11.46
N ASP A 98 18.34 6.49 11.48
CA ASP A 98 17.32 6.87 12.46
C ASP A 98 16.69 5.63 13.13
N PRO A 99 17.03 5.35 14.40
CA PRO A 99 16.43 4.26 15.18
C PRO A 99 14.90 4.35 15.32
N GLY A 100 14.32 5.55 15.18
CA GLY A 100 12.88 5.80 15.23
C GLY A 100 12.18 5.69 13.88
N PHE A 101 12.90 5.50 12.78
CA PHE A 101 12.36 5.53 11.43
C PHE A 101 11.27 4.49 11.21
N VAL A 102 11.52 3.25 11.61
CA VAL A 102 10.57 2.14 11.43
C VAL A 102 9.30 2.38 12.27
N ALA A 103 9.44 2.85 13.51
CA ALA A 103 8.30 3.19 14.36
C ALA A 103 7.47 4.35 13.79
N LYS A 104 8.11 5.34 13.17
CA LYS A 104 7.42 6.43 12.47
C LYS A 104 6.66 5.90 11.25
N LYS A 105 7.29 5.05 10.44
CA LYS A 105 6.66 4.41 9.28
C LYS A 105 5.50 3.50 9.66
N MET A 106 5.61 2.78 10.76
CA MET A 106 4.51 1.98 11.30
C MET A 106 3.28 2.85 11.61
N LYS A 107 3.47 4.00 12.27
CA LYS A 107 2.38 4.95 12.56
C LYS A 107 1.75 5.51 11.29
N GLU A 108 2.58 5.83 10.29
CA GLU A 108 2.13 6.27 8.96
C GLU A 108 1.26 5.20 8.29
N PHE A 109 1.77 3.97 8.16
CA PHE A 109 1.07 2.85 7.53
C PHE A 109 -0.25 2.51 8.23
N LYS A 110 -0.26 2.55 9.56
CA LYS A 110 -1.46 2.36 10.37
C LYS A 110 -2.56 3.38 10.04
N SER A 111 -2.18 4.62 9.73
CA SER A 111 -3.14 5.67 9.36
C SER A 111 -3.61 5.62 7.90
N GLU A 112 -2.79 5.07 7.00
CA GLU A 112 -3.06 5.03 5.56
C GLU A 112 -3.95 3.87 5.14
N ASN A 113 -3.60 2.64 5.55
CA ASN A 113 -4.18 1.41 5.00
C ASN A 113 -4.78 0.48 6.07
N GLY A 114 -4.56 0.77 7.35
CA GLY A 114 -4.87 -0.15 8.45
C GLY A 114 -3.88 -1.31 8.57
N SER A 115 -4.25 -2.32 9.37
CA SER A 115 -3.45 -3.54 9.56
C SER A 115 -4.08 -4.75 8.86
N VAL A 116 -3.24 -5.73 8.55
CA VAL A 116 -3.65 -7.12 8.33
C VAL A 116 -3.24 -7.88 9.59
N GLU A 117 -4.19 -8.55 10.22
CA GLU A 117 -3.93 -9.30 11.45
C GLU A 117 -3.86 -10.79 11.15
N TRP A 118 -2.93 -11.45 11.83
CA TRP A 118 -2.88 -12.91 11.89
C TRP A 118 -3.11 -13.35 13.33
N SER A 119 -3.95 -14.38 13.50
CA SER A 119 -4.09 -15.09 14.76
C SER A 119 -3.83 -16.58 14.56
N ASN A 120 -3.05 -17.17 15.46
CA ASN A 120 -2.81 -18.60 15.47
C ASN A 120 -4.15 -19.37 15.72
N PRO A 121 -4.54 -20.32 14.85
CA PRO A 121 -5.77 -21.10 15.03
C PRO A 121 -5.78 -21.98 16.29
N SER A 122 -4.60 -22.32 16.81
CA SER A 122 -4.43 -23.20 17.98
C SER A 122 -4.22 -22.43 19.28
N ASP A 123 -3.74 -21.18 19.22
CA ASP A 123 -3.60 -20.29 20.38
C ASP A 123 -3.99 -18.85 20.02
N SER A 124 -5.13 -18.37 20.55
CA SER A 124 -5.62 -17.02 20.29
C SER A 124 -4.73 -15.88 20.85
N THR A 125 -3.70 -16.24 21.62
CA THR A 125 -2.78 -15.32 22.30
C THR A 125 -1.58 -14.94 21.43
N GLU A 126 -1.18 -15.80 20.49
CA GLU A 126 -0.13 -15.51 19.51
C GLU A 126 -0.75 -14.80 18.30
N ARG A 127 -0.49 -13.49 18.19
CA ARG A 127 -0.96 -12.66 17.09
C ARG A 127 0.14 -11.77 16.57
N ASN A 128 0.29 -11.75 15.25
CA ASN A 128 1.18 -10.81 14.58
C ASN A 128 0.33 -9.81 13.81
N ILE A 129 0.72 -8.54 13.91
CA ILE A 129 0.05 -7.45 13.21
C ILE A 129 0.97 -6.95 12.11
N TYR A 130 0.44 -6.86 10.89
CA TYR A 130 1.17 -6.46 9.71
C TYR A 130 0.68 -5.08 9.25
N TYR A 131 1.57 -4.11 9.24
CA TYR A 131 1.32 -2.76 8.75
C TYR A 131 1.96 -2.58 7.38
N TYR A 132 1.22 -2.03 6.41
CA TYR A 132 1.72 -1.85 5.05
C TYR A 132 1.47 -0.45 4.49
N GLY A 133 2.46 0.06 3.76
CA GLY A 133 2.41 1.37 3.11
C GLY A 133 2.00 1.30 1.64
N HIS A 134 1.77 2.47 1.04
CA HIS A 134 1.54 2.59 -0.39
C HIS A 134 2.82 2.36 -1.21
N THR A 135 2.69 1.73 -2.37
CA THR A 135 3.80 1.66 -3.33
C THR A 135 4.02 2.99 -4.06
N SER A 136 5.19 3.13 -4.69
CA SER A 136 5.47 4.26 -5.58
C SER A 136 4.46 4.36 -6.72
N LEU A 137 3.99 3.23 -7.26
CA LEU A 137 3.00 3.20 -8.34
C LEU A 137 1.66 3.77 -7.88
N LEU A 138 1.15 3.33 -6.74
CA LEU A 138 -0.11 3.85 -6.19
C LEU A 138 -0.04 5.35 -5.94
N ASN A 139 1.08 5.82 -5.37
CA ASN A 139 1.32 7.25 -5.16
C ASN A 139 1.37 8.01 -6.48
N GLN A 140 2.10 7.53 -7.49
CA GLN A 140 2.17 8.17 -8.81
C GLN A 140 0.78 8.33 -9.43
N VAL A 141 -0.06 7.29 -9.39
CA VAL A 141 -1.42 7.36 -9.94
C VAL A 141 -2.28 8.35 -9.17
N ARG A 142 -2.19 8.36 -7.83
CA ARG A 142 -2.98 9.25 -6.97
C ARG A 142 -2.63 10.73 -7.16
N TYR A 143 -1.36 11.05 -7.38
CA TYR A 143 -0.86 12.42 -7.51
C TYR A 143 -0.80 12.93 -8.95
N TYR A 144 -0.98 12.06 -9.95
CA TYR A 144 -0.96 12.44 -11.37
C TYR A 144 -1.83 13.67 -11.71
N PRO A 145 -3.09 13.79 -11.22
CA PRO A 145 -3.91 14.95 -11.56
C PRO A 145 -3.38 16.27 -11.00
N LEU A 146 -2.68 16.25 -9.86
CA LEU A 146 -2.06 17.46 -9.31
C LEU A 146 -0.90 17.93 -10.18
N VAL A 147 -0.08 16.99 -10.68
CA VAL A 147 0.99 17.32 -11.61
C VAL A 147 0.43 17.89 -12.91
N GLN A 148 -0.67 17.32 -13.43
CA GLN A 148 -1.35 17.85 -14.61
C GLN A 148 -1.91 19.27 -14.39
N LEU A 149 -2.33 19.62 -13.17
CA LEU A 149 -2.81 20.97 -12.85
C LEU A 149 -1.69 22.01 -12.76
N LEU A 150 -0.46 21.57 -12.49
CA LEU A 150 0.71 22.46 -12.40
C LEU A 150 1.35 22.76 -13.77
N ILE A 151 1.08 21.94 -14.78
CA ILE A 151 1.56 22.08 -16.16
C ILE A 151 0.55 22.89 -16.97
#